data_AF-A0A7W6CXB5-F1
#
_entry.id   AF-A0A7W6CXB5-F1
#
_cell.length_a   1.000
_cell.length_b   1.000
_cell.length_c   1.000
_cell.angle_alpha   90.00
_cell.angle_beta   90.00
_cell.angle_gamma   90.00
#
_symmetry.space_group_name_H-M   'P 1'
#
loop_
_entity.id
_entity.type
_entity.pdbx_description
1 polymer ?
#
loop_
_entity_poly.entity_id
_entity_poly.type
_entity_poly.pdbx_seq_one_letter_code
_entity_poly.pdbx_strand_id
1 'polypeptide(L)'
;MRNYIGLIHKDAESDYGVSFPDFPGAITAGSTLDEAREMAEEALAFHVEGLIKDGETLPQPSSLEVVMANPENKDGVAILVSLKAASSRAVRINVTLPEDVLARIDAVAAAAGLSRSAFLAKAAKHEIERNAAA
;
A
#
# COMPACT_ATOMS: atom_id res chain seq x y z
N MET A 1 1.01 2.37 -7.43
CA MET A 1 0.43 2.52 -6.07
C MET A 1 -0.97 1.96 -6.13
N ARG A 2 -1.35 1.04 -5.23
CA ARG A 2 -2.73 0.51 -5.19
C ARG A 2 -3.54 1.43 -4.28
N ASN A 3 -4.67 1.92 -4.78
CA ASN A 3 -5.57 2.76 -4.00
C ASN A 3 -6.86 1.98 -3.79
N TYR A 4 -7.44 2.08 -2.61
CA TYR A 4 -8.73 1.48 -2.28
C TYR A 4 -9.69 2.58 -1.84
N ILE A 5 -10.99 2.30 -1.96
CA ILE A 5 -12.03 3.21 -1.49
C ILE A 5 -12.21 2.99 0.01
N GLY A 6 -12.01 4.05 0.79
CA GLY A 6 -12.43 4.13 2.18
C GLY A 6 -13.76 4.90 2.27
N LEU A 7 -14.61 4.52 3.21
CA LEU A 7 -15.86 5.22 3.51
C LEU A 7 -15.77 5.84 4.89
N ILE A 8 -15.91 7.16 4.95
CA ILE A 8 -15.95 7.92 6.19
C ILE A 8 -17.40 8.04 6.67
N HIS A 9 -17.62 7.72 7.94
CA HIS A 9 -18.90 7.83 8.63
C HIS A 9 -18.77 8.74 9.85
N LYS A 10 -19.81 9.52 10.15
CA LYS A 10 -19.83 10.44 11.29
C LYS A 10 -21.25 10.62 11.80
N ASP A 11 -21.49 10.24 13.05
CA ASP A 11 -22.71 10.59 13.80
C ASP A 11 -22.50 11.88 14.59
N ALA A 12 -23.57 12.53 15.06
CA ALA A 12 -23.49 13.85 15.70
C ALA A 12 -22.44 13.93 16.83
N GLU A 13 -22.38 12.91 17.69
CA GLU A 13 -21.52 12.86 18.88
C GLU A 13 -20.45 11.75 18.81
N SER A 14 -20.09 11.27 17.60
CA SER A 14 -19.05 10.24 17.41
C SER A 14 -17.72 10.82 16.90
N ASP A 15 -16.67 10.01 16.93
CA ASP A 15 -15.47 10.24 16.10
C ASP A 15 -15.76 9.99 14.61
N TYR A 16 -14.83 10.38 13.74
CA TYR A 16 -14.89 10.04 12.31
C TYR A 16 -14.43 8.59 12.12
N GLY A 17 -15.36 7.71 11.81
CA GLY A 17 -15.06 6.31 11.49
C GLY A 17 -14.68 6.15 10.03
N VAL A 18 -13.75 5.26 9.72
CA VAL A 18 -13.38 4.87 8.36
C VAL A 18 -13.49 3.35 8.22
N SER A 19 -14.11 2.91 7.13
CA SER A 19 -14.28 1.49 6.79
C SER A 19 -13.86 1.24 5.35
N PHE A 20 -13.45 0.00 5.06
CA PHE A 20 -13.02 -0.42 3.72
C PHE A 20 -13.94 -1.52 3.18
N PRO A 21 -14.80 -1.25 2.18
CA PRO A 21 -15.67 -2.26 1.58
C PRO A 21 -14.93 -3.46 0.98
N ASP A 22 -13.74 -3.22 0.41
CA ASP A 22 -12.88 -4.28 -0.14
C ASP A 22 -12.17 -5.09 0.95
N PHE A 23 -12.10 -4.58 2.19
CA PHE A 23 -11.46 -5.23 3.34
C PHE A 23 -12.42 -5.25 4.54
N PRO A 24 -13.45 -6.13 4.53
CA PRO A 24 -14.38 -6.24 5.65
C PRO A 24 -13.62 -6.47 6.97
N GLY A 25 -13.89 -5.62 7.97
CA GLY A 25 -13.22 -5.65 9.27
C GLY A 25 -11.98 -4.76 9.39
N ALA A 26 -11.47 -4.17 8.30
CA ALA A 26 -10.54 -3.06 8.37
C ALA A 26 -11.32 -1.78 8.70
N ILE A 27 -11.29 -1.38 9.97
CA ILE A 27 -12.00 -0.21 10.49
C ILE A 27 -11.03 0.59 11.35
N THR A 28 -11.14 1.91 11.28
CA THR A 28 -10.39 2.82 12.14
C THR A 28 -11.24 4.05 12.46
N ALA A 29 -10.82 4.89 13.40
CA ALA A 29 -11.50 6.14 13.72
C ALA A 29 -10.50 7.20 14.19
N GLY A 30 -10.81 8.46 13.91
CA GLY A 30 -10.04 9.62 14.39
C GLY A 30 -10.96 10.73 14.89
N SER A 31 -10.47 11.54 15.85
CA SER A 31 -11.23 12.65 16.44
C SER A 31 -11.48 13.76 15.43
N THR A 32 -10.62 13.85 14.41
CA THR A 32 -10.73 14.79 13.29
C THR A 32 -10.74 14.05 11.95
N LEU A 33 -11.26 14.70 10.91
CA LEU A 33 -11.28 14.15 9.55
C LEU A 33 -9.87 13.84 9.03
N ASP A 34 -8.91 14.73 9.31
CA ASP A 34 -7.51 14.56 8.89
C ASP A 34 -6.86 13.37 9.60
N GLU A 35 -7.07 13.26 10.92
CA GLU A 35 -6.59 12.12 11.72
C GLU A 35 -7.21 10.81 11.22
N ALA A 36 -8.52 10.77 11.00
CA ALA A 36 -9.20 9.59 10.48
C ALA A 36 -8.65 9.15 9.12
N ARG A 37 -8.34 10.11 8.23
CA ARG A 37 -7.70 9.84 6.92
C ARG A 37 -6.29 9.28 7.08
N GLU A 38 -5.47 9.84 7.98
CA GLU A 38 -4.11 9.34 8.24
C GLU A 38 -4.15 7.92 8.83
N MET A 39 -5.01 7.70 9.81
CA MET A 39 -5.22 6.39 10.43
C MET A 39 -5.78 5.37 9.44
N ALA A 40 -6.54 5.79 8.43
CA ALA A 40 -7.06 4.91 7.38
C ALA A 40 -5.92 4.25 6.58
N GLU A 41 -4.88 5.02 6.23
CA GLU A 41 -3.72 4.48 5.52
C GLU A 41 -2.99 3.42 6.35
N GLU A 42 -2.84 3.66 7.65
CA GLU A 42 -2.18 2.75 8.59
C GLU A 42 -3.00 1.48 8.84
N ALA A 43 -4.31 1.62 9.08
CA ALA A 43 -5.21 0.51 9.30
C ALA A 43 -5.29 -0.39 8.07
N LEU A 44 -5.37 0.19 6.87
CA LEU A 44 -5.35 -0.54 5.61
C LEU A 44 -4.02 -1.30 5.44
N ALA A 45 -2.88 -0.65 5.69
CA ALA A 45 -1.57 -1.29 5.58
C ALA A 45 -1.42 -2.45 6.58
N PHE A 46 -1.87 -2.26 7.83
CA PHE A 46 -1.83 -3.28 8.87
C PHE A 46 -2.69 -4.50 8.53
N HIS A 47 -3.93 -4.27 8.08
CA HIS A 47 -4.83 -5.35 7.69
C HIS A 47 -4.28 -6.15 6.51
N VAL A 48 -3.76 -5.46 5.49
CA VAL A 48 -3.09 -6.09 4.34
C VAL A 48 -1.86 -6.90 4.76
N GLU A 49 -1.07 -6.41 5.73
CA GLU A 49 0.07 -7.16 6.27
C GLU A 49 -0.38 -8.46 6.94
N GLY A 50 -1.51 -8.45 7.67
CA GLY A 50 -2.14 -9.64 8.23
C GLY A 50 -2.50 -10.67 7.17
N LEU A 51 -3.25 -10.26 6.14
CA LEU A 51 -3.63 -11.13 5.02
C LEU A 51 -2.41 -11.76 4.33
N ILE A 52 -1.34 -10.97 4.11
CA ILE A 52 -0.10 -11.47 3.52
C ILE A 52 0.58 -12.51 4.42
N LYS A 53 0.59 -12.30 5.75
CA LYS A 53 1.17 -13.25 6.71
C LYS A 53 0.41 -14.57 6.74
N ASP A 54 -0.90 -14.51 6.56
CA ASP A 54 -1.79 -15.67 6.53
C ASP A 54 -1.81 -16.37 5.16
N GLY A 55 -1.10 -15.82 4.16
CA GLY A 55 -0.99 -16.39 2.82
C GLY A 55 -2.21 -16.11 1.93
N GLU A 56 -3.05 -15.16 2.32
CA GLU A 56 -4.25 -14.77 1.60
C GLU A 56 -3.93 -13.81 0.44
N THR A 57 -4.75 -13.87 -0.60
CA THR A 57 -4.64 -12.98 -1.76
C THR A 57 -5.34 -11.66 -1.48
N LEU A 58 -4.67 -10.55 -1.79
CA LEU A 58 -5.30 -9.23 -1.70
C LEU A 58 -6.39 -9.06 -2.77
N PRO A 59 -7.56 -8.52 -2.41
CA PRO A 59 -8.62 -8.22 -3.36
C PRO A 59 -8.14 -7.18 -4.39
N GLN A 60 -8.72 -7.21 -5.58
CA GLN A 60 -8.53 -6.11 -6.53
C GLN A 60 -9.32 -4.89 -6.05
N PRO A 61 -8.78 -3.66 -6.16
CA PRO A 61 -9.51 -2.47 -5.80
C PRO A 61 -10.80 -2.32 -6.60
N SER A 62 -11.92 -2.17 -5.91
CA SER A 62 -13.21 -1.89 -6.53
C SER A 62 -13.26 -0.45 -7.05
N SER A 63 -14.04 -0.22 -8.11
CA SER A 63 -14.31 1.15 -8.56
C SER A 63 -15.27 1.86 -7.61
N LEU A 64 -15.27 3.19 -7.62
CA LEU A 64 -16.18 3.99 -6.79
C LEU A 64 -17.65 3.66 -7.09
N GLU A 65 -18.00 3.43 -8.36
CA GLU A 65 -19.36 3.12 -8.78
C GLU A 65 -19.84 1.79 -8.20
N VAL A 66 -18.98 0.77 -8.20
CA VAL A 66 -19.28 -0.54 -7.60
C VAL A 66 -19.48 -0.42 -6.10
N VAL A 67 -18.61 0.32 -5.42
CA VAL A 67 -18.70 0.53 -3.97
C VAL A 67 -19.99 1.28 -3.59
N MET A 68 -20.28 2.39 -4.28
CA MET A 68 -21.44 3.24 -3.96
C MET A 68 -22.77 2.67 -4.45
N ALA A 69 -22.76 1.62 -5.28
CA ALA A 69 -23.98 0.91 -5.66
C ALA A 69 -24.60 0.12 -4.49
N ASN A 70 -23.81 -0.24 -3.46
CA ASN A 70 -24.32 -0.87 -2.25
C ASN A 70 -25.09 0.17 -1.40
N PRO A 71 -26.39 -0.06 -1.10
CA PRO A 71 -27.18 0.83 -0.25
C PRO A 71 -26.56 1.12 1.13
N GLU A 72 -25.81 0.19 1.71
CA GLU A 72 -25.17 0.36 3.03
C GLU A 72 -24.06 1.42 3.03
N ASN A 73 -23.53 1.75 1.84
CA ASN A 73 -22.44 2.71 1.69
C ASN A 73 -22.93 4.14 1.42
N LYS A 74 -24.23 4.34 1.23
CA LYS A 74 -24.80 5.61 0.74
C LYS A 74 -24.63 6.78 1.70
N ASP A 75 -24.57 6.49 3.00
CA ASP A 75 -24.42 7.52 4.03
C ASP A 75 -22.94 7.85 4.31
N GLY A 76 -22.02 7.10 3.70
CA GLY A 76 -20.57 7.30 3.84
C GLY A 76 -20.02 8.28 2.80
N VAL A 77 -19.00 9.05 3.20
CA VAL A 77 -18.21 9.88 2.28
C VAL A 77 -17.04 9.06 1.76
N ALA A 78 -17.00 8.84 0.45
CA ALA A 78 -15.93 8.08 -0.19
C ALA A 78 -14.63 8.89 -0.28
N ILE A 79 -13.53 8.27 0.12
CA ILE A 79 -12.16 8.78 -0.01
C ILE A 79 -11.26 7.75 -0.70
N LEU A 80 -10.23 8.25 -1.40
CA LEU A 80 -9.17 7.41 -1.93
C LEU A 80 -8.07 7.25 -0.89
N VAL A 81 -7.80 6.01 -0.48
CA VAL A 81 -6.73 5.67 0.46
C VAL A 81 -5.66 4.90 -0.29
N SER A 82 -4.43 5.42 -0.24
CA SER A 82 -3.28 4.75 -0.86
C SER A 82 -2.79 3.64 0.06
N LEU A 83 -2.77 2.40 -0.42
CA LEU A 83 -2.08 1.33 0.28
C LEU A 83 -0.59 1.62 0.27
N LYS A 84 -0.05 2.06 1.41
CA LYS A 84 1.40 2.06 1.66
C LYS A 84 1.84 0.63 1.49
N ALA A 85 2.65 0.37 0.45
CA ALA A 85 3.09 -0.97 0.13
C ALA A 85 3.64 -1.60 1.40
N ALA A 86 2.98 -2.67 1.87
CA ALA A 86 3.49 -3.49 2.95
C ALA A 86 4.96 -3.72 2.62
N SER A 87 5.85 -3.27 3.51
CA SER A 87 7.29 -3.41 3.31
C SER A 87 7.53 -4.89 3.03
N SER A 88 7.70 -5.23 1.75
CA SER A 88 7.86 -6.61 1.35
C SER A 88 9.06 -7.11 2.13
N ARG A 89 8.84 -8.07 3.03
CA ARG A 89 9.88 -8.57 3.91
C ARG A 89 11.13 -8.82 3.06
N ALA A 90 12.25 -8.20 3.44
CA ALA A 90 13.48 -8.34 2.68
C ALA A 90 13.91 -9.82 2.71
N VAL A 91 13.88 -10.48 1.56
CA VAL A 91 14.38 -11.85 1.40
C VAL A 91 15.85 -11.78 1.02
N ARG A 92 16.70 -12.46 1.79
CA ARG A 92 18.14 -12.53 1.49
C ARG A 92 18.37 -13.58 0.41
N ILE A 93 18.95 -13.15 -0.70
CA ILE A 93 19.30 -14.00 -1.84
C ILE A 93 20.82 -14.03 -2.04
N ASN A 94 21.34 -15.12 -2.59
CA ASN A 94 22.72 -15.21 -3.08
C ASN A 94 22.69 -15.10 -4.61
N VAL A 95 23.49 -14.21 -5.18
CA VAL A 95 23.57 -13.97 -6.63
C VAL A 95 25.02 -13.84 -7.06
N THR A 96 25.31 -14.18 -8.32
CA THR A 96 26.61 -13.97 -8.96
C THR A 96 26.51 -12.77 -9.89
N LEU A 97 27.45 -11.85 -9.78
CA LEU A 97 27.55 -10.64 -10.62
C LEU A 97 28.98 -10.51 -11.15
N PRO A 98 29.18 -10.00 -12.37
CA PRO A 98 30.49 -9.57 -12.84
C PRO A 98 31.11 -8.53 -11.90
N GLU A 99 32.43 -8.60 -11.71
CA GLU A 99 33.16 -7.73 -10.76
C GLU A 99 33.03 -6.25 -11.11
N ASP A 100 33.15 -5.92 -12.40
CA ASP A 100 33.02 -4.55 -12.92
C ASP A 100 31.61 -3.98 -12.68
N VAL A 101 30.57 -4.81 -12.82
CA VAL A 101 29.18 -4.42 -12.56
C VAL A 101 28.97 -4.19 -11.07
N LEU A 102 29.49 -5.08 -10.21
CA LEU A 102 29.37 -4.96 -8.75
C LEU A 102 30.03 -3.67 -8.25
N ALA A 103 31.24 -3.36 -8.72
CA ALA A 103 31.96 -2.14 -8.35
C ALA A 103 31.18 -0.87 -8.73
N ARG A 104 30.55 -0.87 -9.92
CA ARG A 104 29.71 0.26 -10.37
C ARG A 104 28.44 0.41 -9.53
N ILE A 105 27.80 -0.70 -9.16
CA ILE A 105 26.63 -0.67 -8.27
C ILE A 105 27.00 -0.04 -6.93
N ASP A 106 28.11 -0.48 -6.33
CA ASP A 106 28.54 0.01 -5.02
C ASP A 106 28.84 1.51 -5.04
N ALA A 107 29.55 2.00 -6.07
CA ALA A 107 29.86 3.41 -6.22
C ALA A 107 28.58 4.27 -6.35
N VAL A 108 27.63 3.83 -7.19
CA VAL A 108 26.38 4.58 -7.42
C VAL A 108 25.46 4.52 -6.20
N ALA A 109 25.36 3.35 -5.55
CA ALA A 109 24.56 3.19 -4.34
C ALA A 109 25.08 4.09 -3.21
N ALA A 110 26.40 4.10 -2.98
CA ALA A 110 27.04 4.94 -1.98
C ALA A 110 26.82 6.44 -2.26
N ALA A 111 27.01 6.88 -3.51
CA ALA A 111 26.79 8.27 -3.91
C ALA A 111 25.33 8.72 -3.72
N ALA A 112 24.37 7.78 -3.78
CA ALA A 112 22.95 8.03 -3.58
C ALA A 112 22.47 7.79 -2.14
N GLY A 113 23.34 7.44 -1.20
CA GLY A 113 22.96 7.10 0.19
C GLY A 113 22.12 5.82 0.30
N LEU A 114 22.23 4.91 -0.67
CA LEU A 114 21.48 3.66 -0.75
C LEU A 114 22.38 2.47 -0.40
N SER A 115 21.78 1.41 0.13
CA SER A 115 22.44 0.11 0.20
C SER A 115 22.46 -0.55 -1.19
N ARG A 116 23.39 -1.50 -1.39
CA ARG A 116 23.45 -2.32 -2.61
C ARG A 116 22.10 -2.99 -2.93
N SER A 117 21.43 -3.55 -1.92
CA SER A 117 20.12 -4.18 -2.08
C SER A 117 19.02 -3.19 -2.47
N ALA A 118 19.04 -1.97 -1.91
CA ALA A 118 18.08 -0.93 -2.27
C ALA A 118 18.27 -0.47 -3.73
N PHE A 119 19.52 -0.30 -4.17
CA PHE A 119 19.83 0.02 -5.56
C PHE A 119 19.35 -1.08 -6.52
N LEU A 120 19.68 -2.34 -6.23
CA LEU A 120 19.26 -3.49 -7.04
C LEU A 120 17.74 -3.63 -7.11
N ALA A 121 17.04 -3.46 -5.98
CA ALA A 121 15.58 -3.49 -5.93
C ALA A 121 14.96 -2.37 -6.77
N LYS A 122 15.53 -1.17 -6.74
CA LYS A 122 15.08 -0.04 -7.56
C LYS A 122 15.28 -0.32 -9.05
N ALA A 123 16.45 -0.83 -9.43
CA ALA A 123 16.75 -1.18 -10.82
C ALA A 123 15.82 -2.29 -11.34
N ALA A 124 15.57 -3.33 -10.53
CA ALA A 124 14.65 -4.41 -10.88
C ALA A 124 13.21 -3.91 -11.09
N LYS A 125 12.70 -3.05 -10.21
CA LYS A 125 11.35 -2.46 -10.36
C LYS A 125 11.22 -1.69 -11.67
N HIS A 126 12.20 -0.83 -11.96
CA HIS A 126 12.21 -0.06 -13.20
C HIS A 126 12.22 -0.96 -14.45
N GLU A 127 13.00 -2.05 -14.43
CA GLU A 127 13.05 -2.99 -15.55
C GLU A 127 11.75 -3.79 -15.72
N ILE A 128 11.12 -4.21 -14.61
CA ILE A 128 9.82 -4.89 -14.63
C ILE A 128 8.73 -3.98 -15.21
N GLU A 129 8.67 -2.72 -14.76
CA GLU A 129 7.71 -1.73 -15.25
C GLU A 129 7.90 -1.44 -16.74
N ARG A 130 9.16 -1.28 -17.20
CA ARG A 130 9.47 -1.05 -18.61
C ARG A 130 9.01 -2.20 -19.50
N ASN A 131 9.18 -3.45 -19.06
CA ASN A 131 8.76 -4.62 -19.82
C ASN A 131 7.25 -4.88 -19.76
N ALA A 132 6.55 -4.41 -18.73
CA ALA A 132 5.09 -4.49 -18.65
C ALA A 132 4.38 -3.44 -19.54
N ALA A 133 5.09 -2.39 -19.93
CA ALA A 133 4.58 -1.32 -20.80
C ALA A 133 4.91 -1.51 -22.29
N ALA A 134 5.63 -2.59 -22.64
CA ALA A 134 6.00 -2.97 -24.00
C ALA A 134 5.11 -4.11 -24.52
#